data_AF-A0A1J3HAJ2-F1
#
_entry.id   AF-A0A1J3HAJ2-F1
#
_cell.length_a   1.000
_cell.length_b   1.000
_cell.length_c   1.000
_cell.angle_alpha   90.00
_cell.angle_beta   90.00
_cell.angle_gamma   90.00
#
_symmetry.space_group_name_H-M   'P 1'
#
loop_
_entity.id
_entity.type
_entity.pdbx_description
1 polymer ?
#
loop_
_entity_poly.entity_id
_entity_poly.type
_entity_poly.pdbx_seq_one_letter_code
_entity_poly.pdbx_strand_id
1 'polypeptide(L)'
;MNKNKKDVKIETKKGSMDEWPEPIVRVQSLAESNLSSLPERYIKPAFQRPTTAEDVPAATNIPIIDLEGLFKEDGSCDDVIMARISEACREWGFFQVLNHGVRPELMDAARESWREFFHLPVNAKETYSNSPRTYEGYGSRLGVEKGAILDWSDYYYLHLLPTPLKDFNKWPSFPPTIREVIDEYGDEVVKLCGRIMRVLSSNLGLEEDKFQDAFGGENIGACLRVNYYPKCPRPELALGLSSHSDPGGMTILLPDDQVYGLQVRKDDTWITVKPHPHAFIVNIGDQIQILSNSVYKSVEHRVIVNSEKERVSLAFFYNPKSDIPIQPLQELVSIHNPPLYPPMTFDQYRLFIRTQGPRGKSHVESHISPR
;
A
#
# COMPACT_ATOMS: atom_id res chain seq x y z
N MET A 1 59.66 -15.34 -6.27
CA MET A 1 58.81 -16.27 -7.05
C MET A 1 57.57 -16.56 -6.24
N ASN A 2 56.50 -15.77 -6.37
CA ASN A 2 55.16 -16.22 -5.99
C ASN A 2 54.12 -15.46 -6.81
N LYS A 3 53.43 -16.23 -7.63
CA LYS A 3 52.54 -15.79 -8.71
C LYS A 3 51.14 -15.48 -8.18
N ASN A 4 50.54 -14.45 -8.76
CA ASN A 4 49.11 -14.27 -9.05
C ASN A 4 48.13 -14.17 -7.87
N LYS A 5 47.88 -12.95 -7.42
CA LYS A 5 46.52 -12.51 -7.06
C LYS A 5 45.70 -12.45 -8.35
N LYS A 6 44.74 -13.35 -8.52
CA LYS A 6 43.71 -13.21 -9.55
C LYS A 6 42.64 -12.28 -9.00
N ASP A 7 42.54 -11.10 -9.58
CA ASP A 7 41.37 -10.23 -9.43
C ASP A 7 40.16 -10.96 -10.00
N VAL A 8 39.24 -11.37 -9.12
CA VAL A 8 37.92 -11.84 -9.52
C VAL A 8 37.11 -10.60 -9.88
N LYS A 9 37.13 -10.21 -11.15
CA LYS A 9 36.12 -9.31 -11.72
C LYS A 9 34.78 -10.02 -11.62
N ILE A 10 33.94 -9.60 -10.68
CA ILE A 10 32.53 -9.93 -10.66
C ILE A 10 31.89 -9.13 -11.81
N GLU A 11 31.81 -9.75 -12.99
CA GLU A 11 30.97 -9.26 -14.08
C GLU A 11 29.51 -9.40 -13.64
N THR A 12 28.93 -8.30 -13.17
CA THR A 12 27.48 -8.16 -13.09
C THR A 12 26.95 -8.12 -14.52
N LYS A 13 26.37 -9.23 -14.99
CA LYS A 13 25.55 -9.23 -16.20
C LYS A 13 24.40 -8.23 -15.99
N LYS A 14 24.54 -7.02 -16.52
CA LYS A 14 23.43 -6.10 -16.76
C LYS A 14 22.50 -6.78 -17.77
N GLY A 15 21.45 -7.45 -17.30
CA GLY A 15 20.30 -7.73 -18.13
C GLY A 15 19.76 -6.39 -18.67
N SER A 16 19.32 -6.39 -19.93
CA SER A 16 18.59 -5.25 -20.49
C SER A 16 17.40 -4.94 -19.56
N MET A 17 17.32 -3.72 -19.02
CA MET A 17 16.17 -3.28 -18.21
C MET A 17 14.93 -2.98 -19.08
N ASP A 18 14.94 -3.38 -20.35
CA ASP A 18 13.96 -2.94 -21.35
C ASP A 18 12.91 -4.00 -21.64
N GLU A 19 13.18 -5.25 -21.24
CA GLU A 19 12.29 -6.38 -21.47
C GLU A 19 12.01 -7.11 -20.16
N TRP A 20 10.78 -7.59 -20.01
CA TRP A 20 10.43 -8.45 -18.88
C TRP A 20 11.25 -9.74 -18.95
N PRO A 21 11.70 -10.27 -17.81
CA PRO A 21 12.50 -11.50 -17.76
C PRO A 21 11.72 -12.72 -18.29
N GLU A 22 10.38 -12.62 -18.30
CA GLU A 22 9.42 -13.64 -18.72
C GLU A 22 8.14 -12.95 -19.24
N PRO A 23 7.37 -13.61 -20.13
CA PRO A 23 6.11 -13.06 -20.60
C PRO A 23 5.16 -12.70 -19.45
N ILE A 24 4.51 -11.54 -19.56
CA ILE A 24 3.49 -11.12 -18.61
C ILE A 24 2.21 -11.87 -18.92
N VAL A 25 1.70 -12.59 -17.93
CA VAL A 25 0.41 -13.29 -18.02
C VAL A 25 -0.58 -12.55 -17.13
N ARG A 26 -1.67 -12.06 -17.72
CA ARG A 26 -2.73 -11.36 -16.99
C ARG A 26 -3.57 -12.35 -16.20
N VAL A 27 -3.73 -12.11 -14.90
CA VAL A 27 -4.46 -13.04 -14.02
C VAL A 27 -5.94 -13.07 -14.40
N GLN A 28 -6.51 -11.93 -14.82
CA GLN A 28 -7.89 -11.89 -15.30
C GLN A 28 -8.11 -12.80 -16.49
N SER A 29 -7.23 -12.74 -17.51
CA SER A 29 -7.33 -13.62 -18.68
C SER A 29 -7.15 -15.10 -18.32
N LEU A 30 -6.28 -15.41 -17.35
CA LEU A 30 -6.17 -16.77 -16.80
C LEU A 30 -7.48 -17.23 -16.13
N ALA A 31 -8.07 -16.39 -15.27
CA ALA A 31 -9.31 -16.71 -14.59
C ALA A 31 -10.48 -16.95 -15.57
N GLU A 32 -10.51 -16.23 -16.69
CA GLU A 32 -11.52 -16.36 -17.75
C GLU A 32 -11.30 -17.59 -18.66
N SER A 33 -10.14 -18.24 -18.59
CA SER A 33 -9.75 -19.35 -19.48
C SER A 33 -10.22 -20.75 -19.04
N ASN A 34 -11.20 -20.86 -18.14
CA ASN A 34 -11.73 -22.13 -17.60
C ASN A 34 -10.64 -23.09 -17.09
N LEU A 35 -9.71 -22.57 -16.28
CA LEU A 35 -8.62 -23.36 -15.72
C LEU A 35 -9.13 -24.54 -14.86
N SER A 36 -8.67 -25.75 -15.17
CA SER A 36 -8.92 -26.95 -14.35
C SER A 36 -8.06 -26.99 -13.07
N SER A 37 -6.96 -26.24 -13.04
CA SER A 37 -6.02 -26.19 -11.93
C SER A 37 -5.29 -24.85 -11.88
N LEU A 38 -4.90 -24.41 -10.68
CA LEU A 38 -4.11 -23.20 -10.47
C LEU A 38 -2.67 -23.41 -11.00
N PRO A 39 -2.11 -22.53 -11.86
CA PRO A 39 -0.74 -22.68 -12.31
C PRO A 39 0.26 -22.59 -11.14
N GLU A 40 1.32 -23.40 -11.20
CA GLU A 40 2.25 -23.61 -10.07
C GLU A 40 2.83 -22.31 -9.50
N ARG A 41 3.10 -21.32 -10.34
CA ARG A 41 3.64 -20.02 -9.92
C ARG A 41 2.73 -19.21 -9.01
N TYR A 42 1.43 -19.49 -9.00
CA TYR A 42 0.47 -18.83 -8.11
C TYR A 42 0.18 -19.63 -6.83
N ILE A 43 0.73 -20.86 -6.72
CA ILE A 43 0.61 -21.68 -5.51
C ILE A 43 1.61 -21.16 -4.49
N LYS A 44 1.10 -20.64 -3.37
CA LYS A 44 1.94 -20.18 -2.26
C LYS A 44 2.60 -21.36 -1.53
N PRO A 45 3.82 -21.18 -0.99
CA PRO A 45 4.41 -22.12 -0.05
C PRO A 45 3.47 -22.37 1.13
N ALA A 46 3.48 -23.56 1.72
CA ALA A 46 2.52 -23.97 2.75
C ALA A 46 2.40 -22.96 3.90
N PHE A 47 3.51 -22.40 4.37
CA PHE A 47 3.56 -21.42 5.47
C PHE A 47 3.02 -20.02 5.10
N GLN A 48 2.82 -19.73 3.82
CA GLN A 48 2.28 -18.45 3.32
C GLN A 48 0.82 -18.55 2.86
N ARG A 49 0.27 -19.76 2.74
CA ARG A 49 -1.10 -19.97 2.28
C ARG A 49 -2.10 -19.30 3.25
N PRO A 50 -3.27 -18.90 2.75
CA PRO A 50 -4.37 -18.49 3.61
C PRO A 50 -4.66 -19.55 4.66
N THR A 51 -4.70 -19.14 5.92
CA THR A 51 -5.10 -20.00 7.04
C THR A 51 -6.60 -19.80 7.27
N THR A 52 -7.33 -20.89 7.46
CA THR A 52 -8.69 -20.82 8.00
C THR A 52 -8.56 -20.39 9.45
N ALA A 53 -9.10 -19.21 9.79
CA ALA A 53 -9.07 -18.70 11.15
C ALA A 53 -10.10 -19.47 11.99
N GLU A 54 -9.73 -20.66 12.47
CA GLU A 54 -10.59 -21.47 13.36
C GLU A 54 -10.72 -20.84 14.76
N ASP A 55 -9.75 -20.00 15.17
CA ASP A 55 -9.64 -19.46 16.53
C ASP A 55 -9.90 -17.95 16.68
N VAL A 56 -10.24 -17.23 15.60
CA VAL A 56 -10.53 -15.78 15.68
C VAL A 56 -12.02 -15.57 15.94
N PRO A 57 -12.42 -14.84 17.01
CA PRO A 57 -13.81 -14.47 17.20
C PRO A 57 -14.36 -13.78 15.95
N ALA A 58 -15.51 -14.22 15.45
CA ALA A 58 -16.09 -13.70 14.21
C ALA A 58 -16.36 -12.17 14.24
N ALA A 59 -16.37 -11.55 15.43
CA ALA A 59 -16.58 -10.14 15.66
C ALA A 59 -15.30 -9.27 15.64
N THR A 60 -14.10 -9.87 15.67
CA THR A 60 -12.85 -9.08 15.71
C THR A 60 -12.67 -8.32 14.40
N ASN A 61 -12.49 -7.01 14.49
CA ASN A 61 -12.25 -6.12 13.37
C ASN A 61 -11.29 -5.00 13.81
N ILE A 62 -10.71 -4.28 12.84
CA ILE A 62 -9.94 -3.07 13.15
C ILE A 62 -10.86 -1.96 13.70
N PRO A 63 -10.34 -1.03 14.51
CA PRO A 63 -11.14 0.07 15.07
C PRO A 63 -11.88 0.87 13.99
N ILE A 64 -13.13 1.25 14.25
CA ILE A 64 -13.92 2.14 13.39
C ILE A 64 -14.05 3.48 14.10
N ILE A 65 -13.60 4.55 13.45
CA ILE A 65 -13.53 5.89 14.01
C ILE A 65 -14.39 6.82 13.17
N ASP A 66 -15.30 7.51 13.83
CA ASP A 66 -16.10 8.57 13.22
C ASP A 66 -15.32 9.88 13.28
N LEU A 67 -15.11 10.54 12.14
CA LEU A 67 -14.40 11.82 12.06
C LEU A 67 -15.34 13.03 12.09
N GLU A 68 -16.65 12.83 12.24
CA GLU A 68 -17.60 13.92 12.42
C GLU A 68 -17.22 14.77 13.64
N GLY A 69 -17.08 16.09 13.44
CA GLY A 69 -16.67 17.01 14.49
C GLY A 69 -15.20 16.90 14.91
N LEU A 70 -14.35 16.15 14.19
CA LEU A 70 -12.91 16.08 14.49
C LEU A 70 -12.27 17.47 14.57
N PHE A 71 -12.59 18.35 13.62
CA PHE A 71 -12.19 19.76 13.66
C PHE A 71 -13.40 20.60 14.04
N LYS A 72 -13.30 21.29 15.17
CA LYS A 72 -14.33 22.20 15.68
C LYS A 72 -14.26 23.53 14.93
N GLU A 73 -15.33 24.34 15.03
CA GLU A 73 -15.40 25.65 14.35
C GLU A 73 -14.29 26.62 14.80
N ASP A 74 -13.77 26.44 16.01
CA ASP A 74 -12.65 27.23 16.56
C ASP A 74 -11.26 26.73 16.10
N GLY A 75 -11.21 25.70 15.24
CA GLY A 75 -9.99 25.09 14.73
C GLY A 75 -9.35 24.08 15.67
N SER A 76 -9.87 23.90 16.89
CA SER A 76 -9.39 22.87 17.81
C SER A 76 -9.85 21.47 17.37
N CYS A 77 -9.08 20.45 17.76
CA CYS A 77 -9.44 19.07 17.51
C CYS A 77 -10.27 18.50 18.67
N ASP A 78 -11.11 17.50 18.38
CA ASP A 78 -11.80 16.75 19.43
C ASP A 78 -10.86 15.72 20.10
N ASP A 79 -10.54 15.95 21.38
CA ASP A 79 -9.61 15.11 22.15
C ASP A 79 -10.00 13.62 22.18
N VAL A 80 -11.31 13.30 22.17
CA VAL A 80 -11.76 11.91 22.21
C VAL A 80 -11.49 11.22 20.88
N ILE A 81 -11.80 11.88 19.76
CA ILE A 81 -11.52 11.33 18.42
C ILE A 81 -10.00 11.22 18.22
N MET A 82 -9.23 12.23 18.63
CA MET A 82 -7.77 12.21 18.59
C MET A 82 -7.19 11.02 19.36
N ALA A 83 -7.65 10.80 20.60
CA ALA A 83 -7.18 9.69 21.42
C ALA A 83 -7.47 8.32 20.78
N ARG A 84 -8.65 8.15 20.18
CA ARG A 84 -9.01 6.90 19.45
C ARG A 84 -8.12 6.66 18.24
N ILE A 85 -7.76 7.72 17.50
CA ILE A 85 -6.80 7.62 16.39
C ILE A 85 -5.42 7.23 16.92
N SER A 86 -4.96 7.87 18.00
CA SER A 86 -3.67 7.55 18.64
C SER A 86 -3.59 6.08 19.07
N GLU A 87 -4.62 5.59 19.74
CA GLU A 87 -4.73 4.19 20.17
C GLU A 87 -4.72 3.25 18.97
N ALA A 88 -5.52 3.52 17.93
CA ALA A 88 -5.53 2.70 16.72
C ALA A 88 -4.15 2.64 16.04
N CYS A 89 -3.44 3.77 15.93
CA CYS A 89 -2.10 3.81 15.34
C CYS A 89 -1.04 3.08 16.18
N ARG A 90 -1.18 3.04 17.52
CA ARG A 90 -0.25 2.38 18.45
C ARG A 90 -0.50 0.87 18.56
N GLU A 91 -1.77 0.46 18.60
CA GLU A 91 -2.18 -0.92 18.92
C GLU A 91 -2.56 -1.76 17.70
N TRP A 92 -2.91 -1.11 16.59
CA TRP A 92 -3.37 -1.78 15.38
C TRP A 92 -2.59 -1.39 14.13
N GLY A 93 -2.12 -0.15 14.05
CA GLY A 93 -1.58 0.42 12.82
C GLY A 93 -2.61 0.55 11.69
N PHE A 94 -3.87 0.20 11.95
CA PHE A 94 -4.99 0.13 11.03
C PHE A 94 -6.26 0.63 11.72
N PHE A 95 -7.11 1.33 11.00
CA PHE A 95 -8.46 1.71 11.43
C PHE A 95 -9.33 2.02 10.22
N GLN A 96 -10.64 2.07 10.42
CA GLN A 96 -11.60 2.58 9.45
C GLN A 96 -12.03 3.98 9.85
N VAL A 97 -12.27 4.84 8.86
CA VAL A 97 -12.79 6.19 9.10
C VAL A 97 -14.15 6.37 8.46
N LEU A 98 -15.08 6.97 9.21
CA LEU A 98 -16.40 7.42 8.77
C LEU A 98 -16.44 8.95 8.76
N ASN A 99 -17.43 9.54 8.08
CA ASN A 99 -17.65 10.99 8.02
C ASN A 99 -16.37 11.79 7.72
N HIS A 100 -15.51 11.22 6.89
CA HIS A 100 -14.20 11.75 6.52
C HIS A 100 -14.26 12.90 5.52
N GLY A 101 -15.46 13.36 5.13
CA GLY A 101 -15.67 14.51 4.26
C GLY A 101 -15.51 14.26 2.76
N VAL A 102 -15.20 13.02 2.33
CA VAL A 102 -15.21 12.65 0.90
C VAL A 102 -16.62 12.16 0.57
N ARG A 103 -17.22 12.69 -0.50
CA ARG A 103 -18.60 12.40 -0.89
C ARG A 103 -18.76 10.90 -1.25
N PRO A 104 -19.79 10.20 -0.73
CA PRO A 104 -20.07 8.82 -1.10
C PRO A 104 -20.15 8.60 -2.62
N GLU A 105 -20.77 9.54 -3.34
CA GLU A 105 -20.95 9.44 -4.80
C GLU A 105 -19.61 9.47 -5.54
N LEU A 106 -18.62 10.21 -5.03
CA LEU A 106 -17.28 10.25 -5.61
C LEU A 106 -16.53 8.94 -5.35
N MET A 107 -16.69 8.36 -4.16
CA MET A 107 -16.10 7.05 -3.84
C MET A 107 -16.69 5.95 -4.74
N ASP A 108 -18.01 5.95 -4.93
CA ASP A 108 -18.69 5.02 -5.83
C ASP A 108 -18.26 5.21 -7.27
N ALA A 109 -18.24 6.45 -7.77
CA ALA A 109 -17.80 6.76 -9.12
C ALA A 109 -16.34 6.33 -9.36
N ALA A 110 -15.44 6.55 -8.40
CA ALA A 110 -14.04 6.15 -8.51
C ALA A 110 -13.90 4.62 -8.60
N ARG A 111 -14.58 3.89 -7.72
CA ARG A 111 -14.58 2.41 -7.73
C ARG A 111 -15.19 1.85 -9.01
N GLU A 112 -16.34 2.36 -9.43
CA GLU A 112 -17.03 1.87 -10.62
C GLU A 112 -16.29 2.20 -11.91
N SER A 113 -15.70 3.39 -12.03
CA SER A 113 -14.88 3.75 -13.19
C SER A 113 -13.73 2.76 -13.40
N TRP A 114 -13.06 2.35 -12.31
CA TRP A 114 -12.03 1.33 -12.39
C TRP A 114 -12.58 -0.05 -12.67
N ARG A 115 -13.71 -0.42 -12.07
CA ARG A 115 -14.39 -1.69 -12.37
C ARG A 115 -14.70 -1.78 -13.86
N GLU A 116 -15.28 -0.73 -14.45
CA GLU A 116 -15.55 -0.66 -15.89
C GLU A 116 -14.27 -0.75 -16.73
N PHE A 117 -13.20 -0.04 -16.33
CA PHE A 117 -11.89 -0.16 -16.99
C PHE A 117 -11.38 -1.60 -17.00
N PHE A 118 -11.44 -2.33 -15.88
CA PHE A 118 -10.99 -3.72 -15.83
C PHE A 118 -11.86 -4.68 -16.64
N HIS A 119 -13.12 -4.33 -16.94
CA HIS A 119 -13.99 -5.10 -17.84
C HIS A 119 -13.74 -4.81 -19.33
N LEU A 120 -12.86 -3.86 -19.66
CA LEU A 120 -12.44 -3.67 -21.04
C LEU A 120 -11.72 -4.91 -21.61
N PRO A 121 -11.78 -5.11 -22.95
CA PRO A 121 -10.94 -6.07 -23.64
C PRO A 121 -9.45 -5.92 -23.27
N VAL A 122 -8.75 -7.06 -23.14
CA VAL A 122 -7.35 -7.07 -22.68
C VAL A 122 -6.43 -6.19 -23.53
N ASN A 123 -6.62 -6.17 -24.85
CA ASN A 123 -5.84 -5.34 -25.77
C ASN A 123 -6.02 -3.83 -25.51
N ALA A 124 -7.21 -3.39 -25.10
CA ALA A 124 -7.48 -2.00 -24.73
C ALA A 124 -6.83 -1.63 -23.38
N LYS A 125 -6.74 -2.57 -22.43
CA LYS A 125 -6.01 -2.35 -21.17
C LYS A 125 -4.50 -2.36 -21.39
N GLU A 126 -4.01 -3.20 -22.30
CA GLU A 126 -2.59 -3.37 -22.57
C GLU A 126 -1.92 -2.18 -23.23
N THR A 127 -2.67 -1.27 -23.87
CA THR A 127 -2.12 0.02 -24.35
C THR A 127 -1.51 0.84 -23.23
N TYR A 128 -1.95 0.62 -21.98
CA TYR A 128 -1.45 1.29 -20.79
C TYR A 128 -0.46 0.45 -19.99
N SER A 129 0.06 -0.66 -20.54
CA SER A 129 0.93 -1.57 -19.79
C SER A 129 2.14 -0.87 -19.18
N ASN A 130 2.51 -1.33 -18.00
CA ASN A 130 3.76 -0.94 -17.38
C ASN A 130 4.97 -1.67 -18.00
N SER A 131 6.18 -1.38 -17.51
CA SER A 131 7.42 -1.97 -18.03
C SER A 131 8.38 -2.32 -16.89
N PRO A 132 9.47 -3.07 -17.13
CA PRO A 132 10.45 -3.34 -16.07
C PRO A 132 11.07 -2.08 -15.46
N ARG A 133 11.02 -0.94 -16.18
CA ARG A 133 11.56 0.36 -15.75
C ARG A 133 10.60 1.14 -14.84
N THR A 134 9.29 0.95 -14.97
CA THR A 134 8.28 1.71 -14.23
C THR A 134 7.10 0.85 -13.84
N TYR A 135 6.58 1.03 -12.63
CA TYR A 135 5.35 0.38 -12.19
C TYR A 135 4.10 1.03 -12.76
N GLU A 136 4.21 2.27 -13.26
CA GLU A 136 3.07 3.06 -13.75
C GLU A 136 2.39 2.42 -14.97
N GLY A 137 1.06 2.35 -14.91
CA GLY A 137 0.21 1.68 -15.89
C GLY A 137 -0.31 0.32 -15.43
N TYR A 138 -0.83 -0.45 -16.39
CA TYR A 138 -1.47 -1.75 -16.19
C TYR A 138 -0.45 -2.89 -16.02
N GLY A 139 -0.43 -3.53 -14.85
CA GLY A 139 0.50 -4.58 -14.45
C GLY A 139 -0.19 -5.85 -13.94
N SER A 140 0.59 -6.93 -13.82
CA SER A 140 0.12 -8.24 -13.32
C SER A 140 1.15 -8.96 -12.43
N ARG A 141 2.33 -8.37 -12.26
CA ARG A 141 3.37 -8.88 -11.37
C ARG A 141 4.09 -7.74 -10.67
N LEU A 142 4.57 -8.04 -9.48
CA LEU A 142 5.52 -7.20 -8.76
C LEU A 142 6.93 -7.76 -8.96
N GLY A 143 7.91 -6.86 -9.15
CA GLY A 143 9.32 -7.23 -9.31
C GLY A 143 9.69 -7.87 -10.65
N VAL A 144 10.99 -8.06 -10.84
CA VAL A 144 11.63 -8.51 -12.11
C VAL A 144 12.40 -9.82 -11.95
N GLU A 145 12.18 -10.57 -10.88
CA GLU A 145 12.84 -11.86 -10.65
C GLU A 145 12.21 -12.97 -11.52
N LYS A 146 13.05 -13.73 -12.21
CA LYS A 146 12.61 -14.87 -13.02
C LYS A 146 12.17 -16.03 -12.13
N GLY A 147 11.01 -16.63 -12.41
CA GLY A 147 10.50 -17.77 -11.63
C GLY A 147 9.95 -17.41 -10.26
N ALA A 148 9.69 -16.12 -10.00
CA ALA A 148 9.07 -15.68 -8.75
C ALA A 148 7.69 -16.29 -8.54
N ILE A 149 7.34 -16.54 -7.28
CA ILE A 149 5.98 -16.90 -6.87
C ILE A 149 5.10 -15.65 -6.99
N LEU A 150 4.05 -15.72 -7.79
CA LEU A 150 3.19 -14.60 -8.15
C LEU A 150 1.95 -14.51 -7.26
N ASP A 151 1.31 -13.36 -7.29
CA ASP A 151 0.03 -13.08 -6.65
C ASP A 151 -1.12 -13.18 -7.67
N TRP A 152 -2.30 -13.58 -7.21
CA TRP A 152 -3.51 -13.71 -8.03
C TRP A 152 -4.23 -12.36 -8.16
N SER A 153 -3.58 -11.42 -8.82
CA SER A 153 -4.14 -10.08 -9.07
C SER A 153 -3.56 -9.45 -10.34
N ASP A 154 -4.38 -8.63 -10.99
CA ASP A 154 -3.88 -7.56 -11.85
C ASP A 154 -3.94 -6.23 -11.09
N TYR A 155 -3.19 -5.22 -11.55
CA TYR A 155 -3.23 -3.89 -10.95
C TYR A 155 -3.04 -2.79 -11.98
N TYR A 156 -3.39 -1.58 -11.57
CA TYR A 156 -3.04 -0.35 -12.25
C TYR A 156 -2.35 0.58 -11.26
N TYR A 157 -1.28 1.25 -11.68
CA TYR A 157 -0.55 2.19 -10.84
C TYR A 157 -0.48 3.57 -11.51
N LEU A 158 -0.78 4.62 -10.77
CA LEU A 158 -0.75 6.01 -11.24
C LEU A 158 0.07 6.88 -10.28
N HIS A 159 0.90 7.76 -10.83
CA HIS A 159 1.45 8.89 -10.08
C HIS A 159 0.41 10.01 -10.02
N LEU A 160 0.22 10.61 -8.83
CA LEU A 160 -0.67 11.75 -8.62
C LEU A 160 0.13 12.99 -8.22
N LEU A 161 1.03 12.85 -7.25
CA LEU A 161 1.89 13.95 -6.79
C LEU A 161 3.36 13.53 -6.75
N PRO A 162 4.28 14.48 -7.02
CA PRO A 162 3.99 15.84 -7.52
C PRO A 162 3.44 15.83 -8.95
N THR A 163 2.63 16.85 -9.32
CA THR A 163 1.91 16.92 -10.60
C THR A 163 2.77 16.65 -11.85
N PRO A 164 4.04 17.08 -11.94
CA PRO A 164 4.90 16.77 -13.10
C PRO A 164 5.17 15.28 -13.32
N LEU A 165 4.89 14.41 -12.34
CA LEU A 165 4.99 12.95 -12.52
C LEU A 165 3.74 12.32 -13.14
N LYS A 166 2.62 13.05 -13.28
CA LYS A 166 1.42 12.54 -13.95
C LYS A 166 1.69 12.38 -15.45
N ASP A 167 1.75 11.14 -15.94
CA ASP A 167 1.84 10.86 -17.37
C ASP A 167 0.44 10.57 -17.95
N PHE A 168 -0.16 11.52 -18.67
CA PHE A 168 -1.46 11.32 -19.29
C PHE A 168 -1.51 10.22 -20.37
N ASN A 169 -0.36 9.73 -20.85
CA ASN A 169 -0.31 8.54 -21.71
C ASN A 169 -0.53 7.25 -20.89
N LYS A 170 -0.25 7.30 -19.58
CA LYS A 170 -0.50 6.23 -18.62
C LYS A 170 -1.80 6.39 -17.87
N TRP A 171 -2.46 7.54 -17.90
CA TRP A 171 -3.80 7.68 -17.35
C TRP A 171 -4.85 7.16 -18.34
N PRO A 172 -5.74 6.23 -17.97
CA PRO A 172 -6.74 5.71 -18.89
C PRO A 172 -7.68 6.83 -19.35
N SER A 173 -8.18 6.75 -20.57
CA SER A 173 -9.18 7.70 -21.11
C SER A 173 -10.57 7.07 -21.26
N PHE A 174 -10.70 5.80 -20.86
CA PHE A 174 -11.96 5.08 -20.80
C PHE A 174 -12.10 4.43 -19.41
N PRO A 175 -13.28 4.46 -18.77
CA PRO A 175 -14.48 5.18 -19.21
C PRO A 175 -14.26 6.70 -19.32
N PRO A 176 -15.06 7.44 -20.11
CA PRO A 176 -14.76 8.82 -20.51
C PRO A 176 -14.52 9.80 -19.35
N THR A 177 -15.02 9.51 -18.15
CA THR A 177 -14.90 10.35 -16.95
C THR A 177 -13.82 9.88 -15.96
N ILE A 178 -13.09 8.80 -16.28
CA ILE A 178 -12.16 8.18 -15.31
C ILE A 178 -11.07 9.15 -14.85
N ARG A 179 -10.61 10.07 -15.72
CA ARG A 179 -9.54 11.00 -15.36
C ARG A 179 -10.03 12.04 -14.39
N GLU A 180 -11.16 12.68 -14.70
CA GLU A 180 -11.78 13.72 -13.89
C GLU A 180 -12.18 13.16 -12.51
N VAL A 181 -12.80 11.98 -12.49
CA VAL A 181 -13.20 11.31 -11.25
C VAL A 181 -11.99 10.97 -10.38
N ILE A 182 -10.91 10.44 -10.97
CA ILE A 182 -9.72 10.03 -10.21
C ILE A 182 -8.86 11.22 -9.79
N ASP A 183 -8.84 12.31 -10.56
CA ASP A 183 -8.24 13.57 -10.13
C ASP A 183 -9.01 14.16 -8.94
N GLU A 184 -10.33 14.30 -9.01
CA GLU A 184 -11.14 14.82 -7.90
C GLU A 184 -11.02 13.93 -6.65
N TYR A 185 -11.12 12.60 -6.82
CA TYR A 185 -10.92 11.64 -5.74
C TYR A 185 -9.53 11.77 -5.10
N GLY A 186 -8.50 11.90 -5.94
CA GLY A 186 -7.12 12.08 -5.48
C GLY A 186 -6.95 13.32 -4.61
N ASP A 187 -7.49 14.46 -5.05
CA ASP A 187 -7.40 15.73 -4.32
C ASP A 187 -8.12 15.67 -2.96
N GLU A 188 -9.31 15.06 -2.91
CA GLU A 188 -10.05 14.89 -1.66
C GLU A 188 -9.34 13.94 -0.68
N VAL A 189 -8.73 12.87 -1.19
CA VAL A 189 -7.94 11.94 -0.37
C VAL A 189 -6.63 12.59 0.14
N VAL A 190 -5.97 13.44 -0.67
CA VAL A 190 -4.81 14.24 -0.21
C VAL A 190 -5.19 15.13 0.97
N LYS A 191 -6.34 15.83 0.88
CA LYS A 191 -6.83 16.68 1.99
C LYS A 191 -7.12 15.86 3.25
N LEU A 192 -7.71 14.67 3.10
CA LEU A 192 -7.91 13.76 4.22
C LEU A 192 -6.57 13.32 4.84
N CYS A 193 -5.58 12.95 4.04
CA CYS A 193 -4.24 12.61 4.51
C CYS A 193 -3.60 13.74 5.32
N GLY A 194 -3.65 14.98 4.82
CA GLY A 194 -3.11 16.15 5.53
C GLY A 194 -3.77 16.37 6.90
N ARG A 195 -5.10 16.21 6.99
CA ARG A 195 -5.82 16.29 8.27
C ARG A 195 -5.40 15.19 9.24
N ILE A 196 -5.23 13.96 8.77
CA ILE A 196 -4.75 12.86 9.63
C ILE A 196 -3.30 13.12 10.07
N MET A 197 -2.42 13.63 9.21
CA MET A 197 -1.04 13.99 9.57
C MET A 197 -0.97 15.02 10.70
N ARG A 198 -1.83 16.04 10.67
CA ARG A 198 -1.98 17.03 11.75
C ARG A 198 -2.35 16.36 13.09
N VAL A 199 -3.36 15.50 13.07
CA VAL A 199 -3.79 14.73 14.26
C VAL A 199 -2.68 13.82 14.78
N LEU A 200 -1.95 13.13 13.90
CA LEU A 200 -0.83 12.27 14.29
C LEU A 200 0.28 13.06 14.98
N SER A 201 0.58 14.27 14.48
CA SER A 201 1.56 15.18 15.06
C SER A 201 1.15 15.63 16.47
N SER A 202 -0.06 16.17 16.60
CA SER A 202 -0.57 16.68 17.88
C SER A 202 -0.72 15.58 18.94
N ASN A 203 -1.12 14.36 18.55
CA ASN A 203 -1.18 13.20 19.44
C ASN A 203 0.18 12.76 20.02
N LEU A 204 1.28 13.23 19.42
CA LEU A 204 2.64 13.01 19.92
C LEU A 204 3.16 14.21 20.73
N GLY A 205 2.32 15.22 20.98
CA GLY A 205 2.69 16.45 21.67
C GLY A 205 3.59 17.37 20.86
N LEU A 206 3.53 17.26 19.52
CA LEU A 206 4.31 18.07 18.60
C LEU A 206 3.47 19.22 18.05
N GLU A 207 4.15 20.22 17.49
CA GLU A 207 3.51 21.23 16.63
C GLU A 207 2.73 20.55 15.50
N GLU A 208 1.57 21.11 15.17
CA GLU A 208 0.55 20.45 14.36
C GLU A 208 1.09 20.01 12.98
N ASP A 209 1.90 20.85 12.33
CA ASP A 209 2.45 20.56 11.00
C ASP A 209 3.80 19.80 11.03
N LYS A 210 4.34 19.50 12.21
CA LYS A 210 5.69 18.90 12.35
C LYS A 210 5.85 17.60 11.56
N PHE A 211 4.86 16.71 11.61
CA PHE A 211 4.85 15.47 10.83
C PHE A 211 4.83 15.73 9.33
N GLN A 212 4.01 16.68 8.88
CA GLN A 212 3.86 17.03 7.47
C GLN A 212 5.14 17.67 6.92
N ASP A 213 5.75 18.57 7.69
CA ASP A 213 7.01 19.22 7.34
C ASP A 213 8.15 18.20 7.22
N ALA A 214 8.24 17.25 8.17
CA ALA A 214 9.19 16.15 8.10
C ALA A 214 8.93 15.20 6.91
N PHE A 215 7.70 15.19 6.39
CA PHE A 215 7.31 14.49 5.16
C PHE A 215 7.68 15.24 3.88
N GLY A 216 8.11 16.50 3.97
CA GLY A 216 8.43 17.35 2.83
C GLY A 216 7.42 18.47 2.56
N GLY A 217 6.53 18.76 3.52
CA GLY A 217 5.56 19.87 3.44
C GLY A 217 4.61 19.66 2.27
N GLU A 218 4.49 20.65 1.38
CA GLU A 218 3.65 20.56 0.19
C GLU A 218 4.22 19.64 -0.92
N ASN A 219 5.48 19.20 -0.80
CA ASN A 219 6.19 18.43 -1.83
C ASN A 219 6.14 16.91 -1.59
N ILE A 220 5.07 16.42 -0.97
CA ILE A 220 4.85 14.98 -0.76
C ILE A 220 4.72 14.22 -2.08
N GLY A 221 4.94 12.91 -2.01
CA GLY A 221 4.62 11.99 -3.08
C GLY A 221 3.23 11.36 -2.87
N ALA A 222 2.42 11.29 -3.92
CA ALA A 222 1.17 10.56 -3.88
C ALA A 222 0.99 9.67 -5.11
N CYS A 223 0.49 8.47 -4.90
CA CYS A 223 0.20 7.53 -5.97
C CYS A 223 -1.04 6.70 -5.65
N LEU A 224 -1.69 6.20 -6.69
CA LEU A 224 -2.86 5.34 -6.60
C LEU A 224 -2.51 3.98 -7.20
N ARG A 225 -2.71 2.92 -6.43
CA ARG A 225 -2.69 1.55 -6.94
C ARG A 225 -4.08 0.96 -6.87
N VAL A 226 -4.64 0.69 -8.03
CA VAL A 226 -5.90 -0.02 -8.15
C VAL A 226 -5.60 -1.49 -8.32
N ASN A 227 -6.24 -2.32 -7.50
CA ASN A 227 -6.03 -3.76 -7.51
C ASN A 227 -7.30 -4.44 -7.98
N TYR A 228 -7.14 -5.36 -8.93
CA TYR A 228 -8.20 -6.20 -9.45
C TYR A 228 -7.88 -7.66 -9.12
N TYR A 229 -8.76 -8.31 -8.37
CA TYR A 229 -8.61 -9.69 -7.96
C TYR A 229 -9.70 -10.52 -8.65
N PRO A 230 -9.38 -11.24 -9.74
CA PRO A 230 -10.32 -12.13 -10.40
C PRO A 230 -10.71 -13.30 -9.49
N LYS A 231 -11.79 -13.99 -9.85
CA LYS A 231 -12.18 -15.27 -9.22
C LYS A 231 -11.00 -16.24 -9.26
N CYS A 232 -10.73 -16.89 -8.13
CA CYS A 232 -9.66 -17.86 -8.00
C CYS A 232 -10.25 -19.28 -7.86
N PRO A 233 -9.85 -20.27 -8.69
CA PRO A 233 -10.39 -21.62 -8.61
C PRO A 233 -9.90 -22.39 -7.37
N ARG A 234 -8.78 -21.97 -6.77
CA ARG A 234 -8.17 -22.59 -5.57
C ARG A 234 -7.73 -21.50 -4.58
N PRO A 235 -8.67 -20.75 -3.99
CA PRO A 235 -8.34 -19.61 -3.13
C PRO A 235 -7.55 -20.00 -1.88
N GLU A 236 -7.61 -21.26 -1.44
CA GLU A 236 -6.82 -21.81 -0.33
C GLU A 236 -5.32 -21.97 -0.64
N LEU A 237 -4.94 -21.86 -1.92
CA LEU A 237 -3.56 -22.02 -2.38
C LEU A 237 -2.91 -20.69 -2.81
N ALA A 238 -3.69 -19.63 -3.01
CA ALA A 238 -3.24 -18.37 -3.58
C ALA A 238 -3.43 -17.19 -2.62
N LEU A 239 -2.73 -16.10 -2.89
CA LEU A 239 -3.01 -14.79 -2.31
C LEU A 239 -3.21 -13.79 -3.45
N GLY A 240 -4.13 -12.85 -3.25
CA GLY A 240 -4.29 -11.71 -4.14
C GLY A 240 -3.15 -10.71 -3.99
N LEU A 241 -2.61 -10.58 -2.77
CA LEU A 241 -1.40 -9.83 -2.51
C LEU A 241 -0.65 -10.48 -1.36
N SER A 242 0.63 -10.77 -1.59
CA SER A 242 1.51 -11.37 -0.59
C SER A 242 1.65 -10.49 0.66
N SER A 243 2.02 -11.13 1.76
CA SER A 243 2.22 -10.49 3.06
C SER A 243 3.31 -9.42 3.02
N HIS A 244 2.99 -8.19 3.43
CA HIS A 244 3.91 -7.05 3.42
C HIS A 244 3.49 -5.97 4.43
N SER A 245 4.41 -5.06 4.77
CA SER A 245 4.08 -3.73 5.30
C SER A 245 4.18 -2.70 4.18
N ASP A 246 3.46 -1.60 4.33
CA ASP A 246 3.52 -0.53 3.33
C ASP A 246 4.79 0.30 3.51
N PRO A 247 5.63 0.43 2.47
CA PRO A 247 6.92 1.10 2.60
C PRO A 247 6.82 2.62 2.74
N GLY A 248 5.65 3.16 2.41
CA GLY A 248 5.33 4.58 2.38
C GLY A 248 5.01 5.16 3.74
N GLY A 249 4.28 6.28 3.73
CA GLY A 249 3.87 6.97 4.94
C GLY A 249 2.57 6.48 5.52
N MET A 250 1.50 6.65 4.75
CA MET A 250 0.15 6.27 5.13
C MET A 250 -0.60 5.82 3.88
N THR A 251 -1.47 4.84 4.04
CA THR A 251 -2.33 4.35 2.97
C THR A 251 -3.78 4.63 3.32
N ILE A 252 -4.52 5.18 2.36
CA ILE A 252 -5.98 5.32 2.40
C ILE A 252 -6.55 4.35 1.36
N LEU A 253 -7.12 3.25 1.84
CA LEU A 253 -7.70 2.19 1.01
C LEU A 253 -9.20 2.41 0.90
N LEU A 254 -9.69 2.58 -0.33
CA LEU A 254 -11.09 2.38 -0.67
C LEU A 254 -11.32 0.89 -0.95
N PRO A 255 -12.04 0.16 -0.08
CA PRO A 255 -12.31 -1.24 -0.28
C PRO A 255 -13.45 -1.46 -1.30
N ASP A 256 -13.55 -2.69 -1.77
CA ASP A 256 -14.76 -3.17 -2.46
C ASP A 256 -15.96 -3.13 -1.50
N ASP A 257 -17.12 -2.76 -2.00
CA ASP A 257 -18.37 -2.67 -1.24
C ASP A 257 -19.02 -4.04 -0.96
N GLN A 258 -18.64 -5.08 -1.71
CA GLN A 258 -19.32 -6.37 -1.68
C GLN A 258 -18.39 -7.54 -1.34
N VAL A 259 -17.09 -7.39 -1.60
CA VAL A 259 -16.12 -8.48 -1.44
C VAL A 259 -14.97 -8.11 -0.50
N TYR A 260 -14.89 -8.80 0.63
CA TYR A 260 -13.80 -8.64 1.58
C TYR A 260 -12.58 -9.45 1.15
N GLY A 261 -11.39 -9.07 1.65
CA GLY A 261 -10.17 -9.79 1.30
C GLY A 261 -8.91 -9.28 2.00
N LEU A 262 -8.91 -8.06 2.52
CA LEU A 262 -7.81 -7.57 3.35
C LEU A 262 -7.74 -8.37 4.65
N GLN A 263 -6.55 -8.86 4.98
CA GLN A 263 -6.22 -9.41 6.28
C GLN A 263 -5.08 -8.63 6.92
N VAL A 264 -5.24 -8.25 8.18
CA VAL A 264 -4.25 -7.53 8.99
C VAL A 264 -3.69 -8.46 10.05
N ARG A 265 -2.37 -8.43 10.26
CA ARG A 265 -1.72 -9.25 11.29
C ARG A 265 -1.82 -8.58 12.66
N LYS A 266 -2.43 -9.26 13.64
CA LYS A 266 -2.51 -8.84 15.03
C LYS A 266 -2.20 -10.03 15.94
N ASP A 267 -1.20 -9.89 16.80
CA ASP A 267 -0.75 -10.92 17.74
C ASP A 267 -0.56 -12.30 17.07
N ASP A 268 0.24 -12.29 15.99
CA ASP A 268 0.54 -13.44 15.11
C ASP A 268 -0.66 -14.08 14.39
N THR A 269 -1.84 -13.45 14.48
CA THR A 269 -3.07 -13.93 13.88
C THR A 269 -3.52 -13.03 12.73
N TRP A 270 -4.11 -13.64 11.69
CA TRP A 270 -4.67 -12.92 10.55
C TRP A 270 -6.14 -12.55 10.79
N ILE A 271 -6.42 -11.25 10.92
CA ILE A 271 -7.77 -10.72 11.09
C ILE A 271 -8.31 -10.26 9.73
N THR A 272 -9.43 -10.83 9.28
CA THR A 272 -10.09 -10.39 8.04
C THR A 272 -10.87 -9.11 8.32
N VAL A 273 -10.50 -8.03 7.65
CA VAL A 273 -11.15 -6.73 7.81
C VAL A 273 -12.51 -6.76 7.13
N LYS A 274 -13.54 -6.36 7.87
CA LYS A 274 -14.91 -6.18 7.36
C LYS A 274 -15.15 -4.67 7.21
N PRO A 275 -15.08 -4.11 6.00
CA PRO A 275 -15.27 -2.69 5.78
C PRO A 275 -16.69 -2.24 6.13
N HIS A 276 -16.80 -1.11 6.80
CA HIS A 276 -18.07 -0.41 6.95
C HIS A 276 -18.43 0.28 5.62
N PRO A 277 -19.72 0.34 5.24
CA PRO A 277 -20.16 1.08 4.06
C PRO A 277 -19.61 2.51 4.05
N HIS A 278 -19.06 2.92 2.90
CA HIS A 278 -18.44 4.24 2.67
C HIS A 278 -17.36 4.63 3.69
N ALA A 279 -16.69 3.65 4.30
CA ALA A 279 -15.49 3.91 5.08
C ALA A 279 -14.23 3.75 4.22
N PHE A 280 -13.22 4.57 4.48
CA PHE A 280 -11.85 4.22 4.11
C PHE A 280 -11.22 3.37 5.20
N ILE A 281 -10.35 2.45 4.79
CA ILE A 281 -9.40 1.79 5.69
C ILE A 281 -8.10 2.60 5.63
N VAL A 282 -7.63 3.07 6.78
CA VAL A 282 -6.38 3.80 6.93
C VAL A 282 -5.36 2.89 7.57
N ASN A 283 -4.13 2.88 7.06
CA ASN A 283 -3.01 2.26 7.75
C ASN A 283 -1.73 3.07 7.73
N ILE A 284 -0.97 2.90 8.80
CA ILE A 284 0.35 3.51 8.96
C ILE A 284 1.36 2.68 8.18
N GLY A 285 2.22 3.37 7.44
CA GLY A 285 3.34 2.82 6.71
C GLY A 285 4.67 3.03 7.44
N ASP A 286 5.70 2.43 6.87
CA ASP A 286 7.04 2.34 7.43
C ASP A 286 7.67 3.72 7.73
N GLN A 287 7.43 4.72 6.88
CA GLN A 287 8.02 6.06 7.05
C GLN A 287 7.44 6.80 8.28
N ILE A 288 6.13 6.66 8.55
CA ILE A 288 5.53 7.24 9.77
C ILE A 288 5.98 6.48 11.02
N GLN A 289 6.16 5.15 10.94
CA GLN A 289 6.76 4.38 12.04
C GLN A 289 8.18 4.86 12.34
N ILE A 290 8.99 5.15 11.31
CA ILE A 290 10.35 5.67 11.46
C ILE A 290 10.33 7.06 12.12
N LEU A 291 9.55 8.01 11.59
CA LEU A 291 9.45 9.38 12.14
C LEU A 291 9.00 9.37 13.60
N SER A 292 8.01 8.54 13.92
CA SER A 292 7.45 8.42 15.28
C SER A 292 8.34 7.62 16.23
N ASN A 293 9.53 7.20 15.82
CA ASN A 293 10.44 6.34 16.59
C ASN A 293 9.74 5.08 17.13
N SER A 294 8.99 4.38 16.28
CA SER A 294 8.16 3.20 16.60
C SER A 294 6.95 3.44 17.49
N VAL A 295 6.55 4.68 17.78
CA VAL A 295 5.32 4.93 18.55
C VAL A 295 4.09 4.48 17.76
N TYR A 296 3.98 4.87 16.48
CA TYR A 296 2.96 4.36 15.58
C TYR A 296 3.47 3.14 14.83
N LYS A 297 2.59 2.17 14.58
CA LYS A 297 2.98 0.86 14.03
C LYS A 297 2.59 0.75 12.58
N SER A 298 3.57 0.54 11.72
CA SER A 298 3.35 -0.09 10.42
C SER A 298 3.10 -1.57 10.65
N VAL A 299 2.05 -2.14 10.05
CA VAL A 299 1.60 -3.51 10.34
C VAL A 299 1.54 -4.34 9.08
N GLU A 300 1.93 -5.60 9.23
CA GLU A 300 1.91 -6.54 8.12
C GLU A 300 0.47 -6.92 7.76
N HIS A 301 0.18 -6.90 6.47
CA HIS A 301 -1.12 -7.20 5.93
C HIS A 301 -0.98 -8.01 4.62
N ARG A 302 -2.02 -8.74 4.24
CA ARG A 302 -2.11 -9.51 3.00
C ARG A 302 -3.52 -9.43 2.41
N VAL A 303 -3.68 -9.87 1.17
CA VAL A 303 -5.01 -9.96 0.54
C VAL A 303 -5.30 -11.40 0.13
N ILE A 304 -6.39 -11.95 0.66
CA ILE A 304 -6.93 -13.24 0.24
C ILE A 304 -7.85 -13.07 -0.99
N VAL A 305 -8.02 -14.15 -1.75
CA VAL A 305 -8.92 -14.22 -2.91
C VAL A 305 -10.05 -15.20 -2.62
N ASN A 306 -11.07 -15.21 -3.49
CA ASN A 306 -12.22 -16.09 -3.37
C ASN A 306 -12.61 -16.66 -4.75
N SER A 307 -13.46 -17.69 -4.76
CA SER A 307 -13.94 -18.37 -5.97
C SER A 307 -15.20 -17.74 -6.59
N GLU A 308 -15.92 -16.92 -5.84
CA GLU A 308 -17.30 -16.53 -6.19
C GLU A 308 -17.37 -15.24 -6.99
N LYS A 309 -16.59 -14.23 -6.59
CA LYS A 309 -16.72 -12.86 -7.09
C LYS A 309 -15.38 -12.13 -7.15
N GLU A 310 -15.17 -11.39 -8.23
CA GLU A 310 -14.05 -10.48 -8.39
C GLU A 310 -14.11 -9.31 -7.38
N ARG A 311 -12.95 -8.76 -7.06
CA ARG A 311 -12.80 -7.67 -6.09
C ARG A 311 -11.98 -6.53 -6.67
N VAL A 312 -12.40 -5.29 -6.45
CA VAL A 312 -11.63 -4.08 -6.80
C VAL A 312 -11.34 -3.26 -5.55
N SER A 313 -10.12 -2.78 -5.40
CA SER A 313 -9.79 -1.82 -4.33
C SER A 313 -8.75 -0.81 -4.75
N LEU A 314 -8.90 0.43 -4.28
CA LEU A 314 -8.05 1.56 -4.63
C LEU A 314 -7.20 1.92 -3.41
N ALA A 315 -5.91 1.62 -3.44
CA ALA A 315 -4.95 1.99 -2.41
C ALA A 315 -4.27 3.30 -2.80
N PHE A 316 -4.59 4.38 -2.08
CA PHE A 316 -3.91 5.67 -2.21
C PHE A 316 -2.75 5.70 -1.23
N PHE A 317 -1.53 5.90 -1.71
CA PHE A 317 -0.34 5.99 -0.87
C PHE A 317 0.12 7.44 -0.72
N TYR A 318 0.18 7.90 0.51
CA TYR A 318 0.72 9.20 0.90
C TYR A 318 2.15 9.01 1.41
N ASN A 319 3.12 9.53 0.66
CA ASN A 319 4.53 9.24 0.80
C ASN A 319 5.34 10.52 1.04
N PRO A 320 6.48 10.43 1.74
CA PRO A 320 7.33 11.59 1.91
C PRO A 320 7.97 11.99 0.59
N LYS A 321 8.48 13.23 0.53
CA LYS A 321 9.36 13.67 -0.56
C LYS A 321 10.53 12.67 -0.68
N SER A 322 10.86 12.30 -1.92
CA SER A 322 11.70 11.11 -2.16
C SER A 322 13.17 11.27 -1.76
N ASP A 323 13.67 12.52 -1.74
CA ASP A 323 15.09 12.86 -1.59
C ASP A 323 15.45 13.46 -0.21
N ILE A 324 14.49 13.60 0.70
CA ILE A 324 14.77 14.07 2.07
C ILE A 324 15.07 12.89 2.99
N PRO A 325 16.00 13.02 3.95
CA PRO A 325 16.22 11.99 4.95
C PRO A 325 15.03 11.87 5.90
N ILE A 326 14.49 10.65 6.03
CA ILE A 326 13.50 10.28 7.04
C ILE A 326 14.23 9.62 8.20
N GLN A 327 13.96 10.09 9.42
CA GLN A 327 14.58 9.63 10.66
C GLN A 327 13.69 9.94 11.86
N PRO A 328 13.88 9.30 13.03
CA PRO A 328 13.16 9.64 14.24
C PRO A 328 13.19 11.15 14.53
N LEU A 329 12.03 11.74 14.79
CA LEU A 329 11.93 13.15 15.17
C LEU A 329 12.67 13.39 16.49
N GLN A 330 13.45 14.46 16.55
CA GLN A 330 14.33 14.74 17.69
C GLN A 330 13.53 14.93 18.98
N GLU A 331 12.33 15.50 18.88
CA GLU A 331 11.40 15.70 19.98
C GLU A 331 10.91 14.37 20.61
N LEU A 332 10.98 13.26 19.87
CA LEU A 332 10.56 11.93 20.31
C LEU A 332 11.73 11.06 20.77
N VAL A 333 12.95 11.60 20.70
CA VAL A 333 14.18 10.90 21.06
C VAL A 333 14.73 11.47 22.38
N SER A 334 15.20 10.59 23.25
CA SER A 334 15.86 10.97 24.50
C SER A 334 16.87 9.91 24.94
N ILE A 335 17.58 10.16 26.04
CA ILE A 335 18.48 9.17 26.66
C ILE A 335 17.72 7.88 27.03
N HIS A 336 16.44 7.99 27.39
CA HIS A 336 15.59 6.86 27.75
C HIS A 336 14.81 6.27 26.57
N ASN A 337 14.76 6.99 25.44
CA ASN A 337 14.15 6.55 24.18
C ASN A 337 15.09 6.89 23.01
N PRO A 338 16.21 6.17 22.83
CA PRO A 338 17.19 6.47 21.80
C PRO A 338 16.59 6.31 20.38
N PRO A 339 17.22 6.91 19.35
CA PRO A 339 16.72 6.78 17.98
C PRO A 339 16.87 5.33 17.51
N LEU A 340 15.76 4.70 17.16
CA LEU A 340 15.73 3.30 16.75
C LEU A 340 16.17 3.11 15.29
N TYR A 341 16.06 4.15 14.47
CA TYR A 341 16.29 4.06 13.03
C TYR A 341 17.35 5.09 12.58
N PRO A 342 18.28 4.71 11.69
CA PRO A 342 19.19 5.65 11.07
C PRO A 342 18.47 6.49 10.01
N PRO A 343 18.98 7.69 9.67
CA PRO A 343 18.45 8.47 8.57
C PRO A 343 18.59 7.76 7.23
N MET A 344 17.51 7.73 6.46
CA MET A 344 17.48 7.18 5.11
C MET A 344 16.48 7.95 4.25
N THR A 345 16.80 8.22 2.98
CA THR A 345 15.82 8.81 2.07
C THR A 345 14.82 7.77 1.58
N PHE A 346 13.61 8.20 1.21
CA PHE A 346 12.60 7.27 0.69
C PHE A 346 13.04 6.61 -0.63
N ASP A 347 13.84 7.29 -1.46
CA ASP A 347 14.47 6.67 -2.63
C ASP A 347 15.40 5.50 -2.28
N GLN A 348 16.25 5.67 -1.27
CA GLN A 348 17.13 4.60 -0.79
C GLN A 348 16.30 3.44 -0.24
N TYR A 349 15.26 3.74 0.53
CA TYR A 349 14.37 2.74 1.11
C TYR A 349 13.62 1.93 0.04
N ARG A 350 13.02 2.61 -0.96
CA ARG A 350 12.36 1.95 -2.10
C ARG A 350 13.32 1.09 -2.92
N LEU A 351 14.54 1.59 -3.16
CA LEU A 351 15.56 0.83 -3.88
C LEU A 351 15.95 -0.44 -3.10
N PHE A 352 16.13 -0.31 -1.78
CA PHE A 352 16.41 -1.45 -0.90
C PHE A 352 15.32 -2.52 -1.00
N ILE A 353 14.04 -2.15 -0.83
CA ILE A 353 12.90 -3.08 -0.98
C ILE A 353 12.88 -3.74 -2.35
N ARG A 354 13.07 -2.96 -3.42
CA ARG A 354 13.04 -3.49 -4.79
C ARG A 354 14.14 -4.53 -5.05
N THR A 355 15.31 -4.36 -4.42
CA THR A 355 16.44 -5.29 -4.60
C THR A 355 16.36 -6.54 -3.72
N GLN A 356 15.67 -6.48 -2.58
CA GLN A 356 15.55 -7.60 -1.63
C GLN A 356 14.22 -8.38 -1.73
N GLY A 357 13.22 -7.81 -2.41
CA GLY A 357 11.86 -8.36 -2.58
C GLY A 357 10.96 -8.15 -1.35
N PRO A 358 9.62 -8.22 -1.47
CA PRO A 358 8.73 -8.07 -0.33
C PRO A 358 8.93 -9.25 0.65
N ARG A 359 9.41 -8.97 1.86
CA ARG A 359 9.64 -9.98 2.91
C ARG A 359 8.99 -9.55 4.24
N GLY A 360 7.68 -9.29 4.23
CA GLY A 360 6.97 -8.84 5.44
C GLY A 360 7.60 -7.58 6.05
N LYS A 361 7.76 -7.55 7.38
CA LYS A 361 8.39 -6.45 8.14
C LYS A 361 9.92 -6.41 8.17
N SER A 362 10.57 -7.42 7.60
CA SER A 362 12.03 -7.59 7.74
C SER A 362 12.82 -6.36 7.27
N HIS A 363 12.23 -5.52 6.43
CA HIS A 363 12.90 -4.33 5.91
C HIS A 363 12.99 -3.26 6.99
N VAL A 364 11.89 -2.85 7.61
CA VAL A 364 11.93 -1.91 8.74
C VAL A 364 12.70 -2.48 9.93
N GLU A 365 12.52 -3.77 10.21
CA GLU A 365 13.19 -4.44 11.33
C GLU A 365 14.71 -4.54 11.12
N SER A 366 15.17 -4.71 9.87
CA SER A 366 16.60 -4.71 9.54
C SER A 366 17.29 -3.36 9.70
N HIS A 367 16.51 -2.26 9.76
CA HIS A 367 17.03 -0.91 9.99
C HIS A 367 17.03 -0.50 11.46
N ILE A 368 16.64 -1.39 12.39
CA ILE A 368 16.75 -1.08 13.81
C ILE A 368 18.24 -1.04 14.19
N SER A 369 18.70 0.10 14.72
CA SER A 369 20.06 0.26 15.22
C SER A 369 20.35 -0.82 16.28
N PRO A 370 21.53 -1.47 16.26
CA PRO A 370 21.94 -2.38 17.32
C PRO A 370 21.89 -1.65 18.67
N ARG A 371 21.25 -2.28 19.66
CA ARG A 371 21.17 -1.76 21.03
C ARG A 371 22.52 -1.74 21.72
#